data_AF-A0A2V8RWS6-F1
#
_entry.id   AF-A0A2V8RWS6-F1
#
_cell.length_a   1.000
_cell.length_b   1.000
_cell.length_c   1.000
_cell.angle_alpha   90.00
_cell.angle_beta   90.00
_cell.angle_gamma   90.00
#
_symmetry.space_group_name_H-M   'P 1'
#
loop_
_entity.id
_entity.type
_entity.pdbx_description
1 polymer ?
#
loop_
_entity_poly.entity_id
_entity_poly.type
_entity_poly.pdbx_seq_one_letter_code
_entity_poly.pdbx_strand_id
1 'polypeptide(L)'
;MKYFPYTFRRAFVCTLLVSACALALGLTLAFAQWPQWAHDQQHTGAINVAGQNLNNVLANIVYDPFVDQEKAPENGDGDLLVHYQTPLVDGNDVYMEFKSGTYTSITTWETQTWLEKKLSWVSGQLVTQWSFQSDWKPVPFGSPQWEPVFHAALAGNAVYVPGGGGSVYKLDKATGAVLAHYNPLGGDTNIFLCGPLTADSAGNI
;
A
#
# COMPACT_ATOMS: atom_id res chain seq x y z
N MET A 1 -46.09 64.61 12.99
CA MET A 1 -45.87 63.36 13.76
C MET A 1 -46.65 62.26 13.06
N LYS A 2 -46.10 61.16 12.56
CA LYS A 2 -44.99 60.35 13.06
C LYS A 2 -44.17 59.76 11.90
N TYR A 3 -42.85 59.73 12.10
CA TYR A 3 -41.86 59.05 11.26
C TYR A 3 -41.92 57.53 11.46
N PHE A 4 -41.73 56.75 10.39
CA PHE A 4 -41.38 55.33 10.45
C PHE A 4 -40.02 55.13 9.77
N PRO A 5 -38.99 54.61 10.47
CA PRO A 5 -37.66 54.44 9.87
C PRO A 5 -37.54 53.11 9.12
N TYR A 6 -36.86 53.20 7.97
CA TYR A 6 -36.19 52.10 7.29
C TYR A 6 -35.05 51.56 8.16
N THR A 7 -35.00 50.26 8.44
CA THR A 7 -33.74 49.50 8.60
C THR A 7 -33.99 48.01 8.84
N PHE A 8 -34.13 47.21 7.78
CA PHE A 8 -33.97 45.74 7.89
C PHE A 8 -33.46 45.13 6.58
N ARG A 9 -32.28 45.55 6.11
CA ARG A 9 -31.60 44.92 4.95
C ARG A 9 -30.07 44.97 5.06
N ARG A 10 -29.50 44.61 6.21
CA ARG A 10 -28.03 44.42 6.33
C ARG A 10 -27.59 43.09 6.96
N ALA A 11 -28.50 42.34 7.59
CA ALA A 11 -28.11 41.11 8.30
C ALA A 11 -27.99 39.85 7.43
N PHE A 12 -28.57 39.82 6.21
CA PHE A 12 -28.59 38.60 5.38
C PHE A 12 -27.36 38.41 4.48
N VAL A 13 -26.52 39.43 4.32
CA VAL A 13 -25.36 39.36 3.40
C VAL A 13 -24.11 38.80 4.09
N CYS A 14 -23.98 38.92 5.42
CA CYS A 14 -22.81 38.42 6.14
C CYS A 14 -22.79 36.89 6.32
N THR A 15 -23.95 36.23 6.42
CA THR A 15 -24.02 34.77 6.68
C THR A 15 -23.65 33.94 5.44
N LEU A 16 -23.85 34.48 4.23
CA LEU A 16 -23.51 33.83 2.96
C LEU A 16 -22.00 33.87 2.66
N LEU A 17 -21.30 34.92 3.10
CA LEU A 17 -19.84 35.03 2.93
C LEU A 17 -19.05 34.10 3.88
N VAL A 18 -19.55 33.88 5.10
CA VAL A 18 -18.91 32.96 6.07
C VAL A 18 -19.09 31.50 5.64
N SER A 19 -20.23 31.14 5.04
CA SER A 19 -20.44 29.78 4.51
C SER A 19 -19.63 29.51 3.23
N ALA A 20 -19.41 30.52 2.38
CA ALA A 20 -18.56 30.38 1.20
C ALA A 20 -17.06 30.27 1.56
N CYS A 21 -16.60 30.96 2.62
CA CYS A 21 -15.24 30.76 3.15
C CYS A 21 -15.04 29.38 3.79
N ALA A 22 -16.06 28.80 4.42
CA ALA A 22 -15.99 27.47 5.00
C ALA A 22 -15.98 26.34 3.94
N LEU A 23 -16.63 26.54 2.78
CA LEU A 23 -16.52 25.61 1.65
C LEU A 23 -15.17 25.71 0.91
N ALA A 24 -14.46 26.83 1.00
CA ALA A 24 -13.16 27.03 0.35
C ALA A 24 -11.97 26.46 1.16
N LEU A 25 -12.16 26.15 2.44
CA LEU A 25 -11.14 25.57 3.32
C LEU A 25 -11.15 24.03 3.37
N GLY A 26 -12.08 23.40 2.65
CA GLY A 26 -12.21 21.95 2.52
C GLY A 26 -11.41 21.33 1.37
N LEU A 27 -10.45 22.06 0.78
CA LEU A 27 -9.41 21.40 -0.03
C LEU A 27 -8.59 20.56 0.93
N THR A 28 -9.03 19.32 1.15
CA THR A 28 -8.10 18.25 1.51
C THR A 28 -6.94 18.40 0.55
N LEU A 29 -5.77 18.80 1.06
CA LEU A 29 -4.52 18.51 0.39
C LEU A 29 -4.55 17.00 0.22
N ALA A 30 -5.00 16.54 -0.95
CA ALA A 30 -4.83 15.17 -1.34
C ALA A 30 -3.31 15.04 -1.42
N PHE A 31 -2.72 14.51 -0.35
CA PHE A 31 -1.31 14.18 -0.35
C PHE A 31 -1.08 13.27 -1.56
N ALA A 32 0.06 13.48 -2.21
CA ALA A 32 0.56 12.57 -3.22
C ALA A 32 0.45 11.13 -2.69
N GLN A 33 -0.32 10.29 -3.37
CA GLN A 33 -0.54 8.90 -2.99
C GLN A 33 -0.06 7.99 -4.11
N TRP A 34 0.40 6.81 -3.73
CA TRP A 34 0.71 5.72 -4.64
C TRP A 34 0.03 4.46 -4.10
N PRO A 35 -1.29 4.31 -4.29
CA PRO A 35 -2.06 3.32 -3.56
C PRO A 35 -1.91 1.89 -4.09
N GLN A 36 -1.41 1.69 -5.31
CA GLN A 36 -1.35 0.39 -5.95
C GLN A 36 -0.24 0.31 -7.01
N TRP A 37 -0.06 -0.86 -7.59
CA TRP A 37 0.84 -1.07 -8.73
C TRP A 37 0.56 -0.06 -9.86
N ALA A 38 1.63 0.52 -10.39
CA ALA A 38 1.56 1.52 -11.45
C ALA A 38 0.63 2.73 -11.17
N HIS A 39 0.55 3.12 -9.90
CA HIS A 39 -0.16 4.31 -9.37
C HIS A 39 -1.69 4.20 -9.33
N ASP A 40 -2.35 3.96 -10.46
CA ASP A 40 -3.82 3.97 -10.56
C ASP A 40 -4.35 2.85 -11.46
N GLN A 41 -5.68 2.72 -11.53
CA GLN A 41 -6.39 1.73 -12.36
C GLN A 41 -6.09 1.84 -13.88
N GLN A 42 -5.56 2.98 -14.35
CA GLN A 42 -5.12 3.17 -15.74
C GLN A 42 -3.62 2.83 -15.91
N HIS A 43 -2.94 2.46 -14.83
CA HIS A 43 -1.50 2.22 -14.77
C HIS A 43 -0.69 3.41 -15.32
N THR A 44 -1.09 4.63 -14.98
CA THR A 44 -0.41 5.84 -15.50
C THR A 44 1.07 5.89 -15.14
N GLY A 45 1.48 5.24 -14.04
CA GLY A 45 2.87 5.13 -13.62
C GLY A 45 3.53 6.47 -13.30
N ALA A 46 2.74 7.53 -13.07
CA ALA A 46 3.24 8.87 -12.82
C ALA A 46 2.29 9.66 -11.93
N ILE A 47 2.87 10.54 -11.11
CA ILE A 47 2.15 11.51 -10.29
C ILE A 47 2.80 12.89 -10.43
N ASN A 48 1.98 13.95 -10.40
CA ASN A 48 2.46 15.32 -10.58
C ASN A 48 3.02 15.91 -9.28
N VAL A 49 4.16 15.37 -8.81
CA VAL A 49 4.83 15.77 -7.58
C VAL A 49 6.30 15.99 -7.86
N ALA A 50 6.84 17.10 -7.35
CA ALA A 50 8.28 17.34 -7.43
C ALA A 50 9.02 16.32 -6.57
N GLY A 51 9.88 15.50 -7.20
CA GLY A 51 10.71 14.54 -6.49
C GLY A 51 11.76 15.20 -5.60
N GLN A 52 12.27 14.44 -4.62
CA GLN A 52 13.35 14.90 -3.76
C GLN A 52 14.69 15.00 -4.50
N ASN A 53 15.66 15.69 -3.88
CA ASN A 53 17.04 15.73 -4.37
C ASN A 53 17.69 14.33 -4.30
N LEU A 54 18.39 13.92 -5.37
CA LEU A 54 19.05 12.60 -5.46
C LEU A 54 20.24 12.42 -4.50
N ASN A 55 20.77 13.49 -3.92
CA ASN A 55 21.91 13.44 -3.01
C ASN A 55 21.54 13.08 -1.55
N ASN A 56 20.25 12.87 -1.26
CA ASN A 56 19.77 12.60 0.09
C ASN A 56 19.06 11.25 0.16
N VAL A 57 19.58 10.34 0.99
CA VAL A 57 18.87 9.12 1.40
C VAL A 57 18.07 9.43 2.65
N LEU A 58 16.73 9.36 2.57
CA LEU A 58 15.87 9.64 3.72
C LEU A 58 15.68 8.42 4.63
N ALA A 59 15.73 7.22 4.07
CA ALA A 59 15.59 5.96 4.79
C ALA A 59 16.39 4.86 4.12
N ASN A 60 16.92 3.93 4.92
CA ASN A 60 17.55 2.69 4.47
C ASN A 60 16.95 1.55 5.29
N ILE A 61 16.22 0.65 4.63
CA ILE A 61 15.42 -0.39 5.26
C ILE A 61 15.70 -1.71 4.56
N VAL A 62 16.13 -2.72 5.32
CA VAL A 62 16.22 -4.10 4.86
C VAL A 62 14.84 -4.73 5.00
N TYR A 63 14.20 -5.00 3.85
CA TYR A 63 12.89 -5.66 3.81
C TYR A 63 12.98 -7.12 3.34
N ASP A 64 14.07 -7.48 2.67
CA ASP A 64 14.42 -8.85 2.33
C ASP A 64 15.82 -9.17 2.92
N PRO A 65 15.89 -9.96 4.00
CA PRO A 65 17.17 -10.35 4.60
C PRO A 65 17.85 -11.52 3.87
N PHE A 66 17.23 -12.11 2.84
CA PHE A 66 17.70 -13.32 2.18
C PHE A 66 18.44 -13.06 0.87
N VAL A 67 18.56 -11.80 0.43
CA VAL A 67 19.21 -11.40 -0.83
C VAL A 67 20.56 -12.08 -1.07
N ASP A 68 21.44 -12.13 -0.06
CA ASP A 68 22.76 -12.76 -0.21
C ASP A 68 22.66 -14.29 -0.39
N GLN A 69 21.69 -14.94 0.24
CA GLN A 69 21.43 -16.37 0.11
C GLN A 69 20.80 -16.71 -1.23
N GLU A 70 19.82 -15.90 -1.68
CA GLU A 70 19.17 -16.04 -2.97
C GLU A 70 20.16 -15.92 -4.13
N LYS A 71 21.17 -15.06 -4.00
CA LYS A 71 22.22 -14.86 -5.01
C LYS A 71 23.38 -15.85 -4.94
N ALA A 72 23.42 -16.74 -3.95
CA ALA A 72 24.51 -17.71 -3.82
C ALA A 72 24.63 -18.63 -5.07
N PRO A 73 25.83 -19.18 -5.37
CA PRO A 73 26.05 -20.03 -6.55
C PRO A 73 25.07 -21.19 -6.72
N GLU A 74 24.64 -21.80 -5.62
CA GLU A 74 23.67 -22.90 -5.58
C GLU A 74 22.21 -22.49 -5.83
N ASN A 75 21.93 -21.18 -5.89
CA ASN A 75 20.61 -20.61 -6.06
C ASN A 75 20.55 -19.78 -7.35
N GLY A 76 20.74 -18.46 -7.26
CA GLY A 76 20.68 -17.54 -8.40
C GLY A 76 21.99 -17.35 -9.16
N ASP A 77 23.10 -17.96 -8.73
CA ASP A 77 24.42 -17.80 -9.37
C ASP A 77 24.83 -16.34 -9.61
N GLY A 78 24.60 -15.50 -8.58
CA GLY A 78 24.83 -14.06 -8.61
C GLY A 78 23.62 -13.21 -8.99
N ASP A 79 22.60 -13.79 -9.61
CA ASP A 79 21.35 -13.11 -9.95
C ASP A 79 20.35 -13.15 -8.79
N LEU A 80 19.56 -12.07 -8.66
CA LEU A 80 18.45 -11.98 -7.73
C LEU A 80 17.14 -12.13 -8.51
N LEU A 81 16.48 -13.27 -8.37
CA LEU A 81 15.37 -13.71 -9.20
C LEU A 81 14.01 -13.50 -8.51
N VAL A 82 13.72 -12.26 -8.11
CA VAL A 82 12.52 -11.90 -7.34
C VAL A 82 11.83 -10.66 -7.91
N HIS A 83 10.50 -10.64 -7.82
CA HIS A 83 9.70 -9.45 -8.09
C HIS A 83 9.20 -8.84 -6.80
N TYR A 84 9.65 -7.63 -6.49
CA TYR A 84 9.26 -6.93 -5.28
C TYR A 84 8.06 -6.00 -5.48
N GLN A 85 7.35 -5.74 -4.38
CA GLN A 85 6.33 -4.72 -4.28
C GLN A 85 6.91 -3.32 -4.51
N THR A 86 6.18 -2.48 -5.26
CA THR A 86 6.42 -1.04 -5.22
C THR A 86 5.88 -0.48 -3.91
N PRO A 87 6.65 0.28 -3.12
CA PRO A 87 6.14 0.88 -1.89
C PRO A 87 4.86 1.67 -2.14
N LEU A 88 3.83 1.37 -1.34
CA LEU A 88 2.56 2.08 -1.41
C LEU A 88 2.63 3.29 -0.49
N VAL A 89 2.11 4.43 -0.93
CA VAL A 89 2.20 5.69 -0.16
C VAL A 89 0.81 6.29 0.03
N ASP A 90 0.50 6.64 1.28
CA ASP A 90 -0.72 7.37 1.64
C ASP A 90 -0.39 8.40 2.72
N GLY A 91 -0.19 9.66 2.30
CA GLY A 91 0.19 10.75 3.19
C GLY A 91 1.56 10.52 3.85
N ASN A 92 1.56 10.36 5.18
CA ASN A 92 2.76 10.17 6.00
C ASN A 92 3.19 8.70 6.11
N ASP A 93 2.39 7.80 5.52
CA ASP A 93 2.50 6.37 5.70
C ASP A 93 3.02 5.69 4.43
N VAL A 94 3.82 4.65 4.62
CA VAL A 94 4.37 3.78 3.58
C VAL A 94 3.98 2.34 3.92
N TYR A 95 3.43 1.61 2.94
CA TYR A 95 3.06 0.20 3.09
C TYR A 95 3.92 -0.63 2.15
N MET A 96 4.56 -1.65 2.70
CA MET A 96 5.57 -2.44 2.00
C MET A 96 5.50 -3.89 2.41
N GLU A 97 5.84 -4.75 1.47
CA GLU A 97 6.15 -6.13 1.76
C GLU A 97 7.46 -6.25 2.57
N PHE A 98 7.54 -7.29 3.38
CA PHE A 98 8.75 -7.73 4.06
C PHE A 98 8.83 -9.26 4.03
N LYS A 99 10.05 -9.79 3.89
CA LYS A 99 10.34 -11.20 4.07
C LYS A 99 10.90 -11.49 5.45
N SER A 100 10.59 -12.66 5.99
CA SER A 100 11.20 -13.23 7.20
C SER A 100 11.12 -14.76 7.18
N GLY A 101 11.34 -15.42 8.31
CA GLY A 101 11.36 -16.88 8.40
C GLY A 101 12.71 -17.42 7.96
N THR A 102 12.72 -18.39 7.04
CA THR A 102 13.96 -19.02 6.56
C THR A 102 13.88 -19.23 5.06
N TYR A 103 14.86 -18.70 4.33
CA TYR A 103 15.14 -19.12 2.97
C TYR A 103 15.96 -20.41 3.00
N THR A 104 15.52 -21.44 2.25
CA THR A 104 16.18 -22.76 2.23
C THR A 104 16.93 -23.01 0.93
N SER A 105 16.26 -22.83 -0.21
CA SER A 105 16.87 -22.88 -1.55
C SER A 105 15.91 -22.27 -2.57
N ILE A 106 16.40 -22.00 -3.78
CA ILE A 106 15.54 -21.54 -4.87
C ILE A 106 14.43 -22.55 -5.19
N THR A 107 14.69 -23.85 -5.02
CA THR A 107 13.71 -24.92 -5.30
C THR A 107 12.68 -25.14 -4.18
N THR A 108 12.86 -24.49 -3.03
CA THR A 108 12.04 -24.67 -1.82
C THR A 108 11.76 -23.33 -1.12
N TRP A 109 11.68 -22.25 -1.90
CA TRP A 109 11.58 -20.87 -1.41
C TRP A 109 10.30 -20.57 -0.61
N GLU A 110 9.32 -21.47 -0.61
CA GLU A 110 8.05 -21.34 0.09
C GLU A 110 8.23 -21.44 1.62
N THR A 111 9.43 -21.75 2.11
CA THR A 111 9.78 -21.69 3.53
C THR A 111 9.86 -20.24 4.06
N GLN A 112 9.95 -19.25 3.18
CA GLN A 112 9.92 -17.85 3.53
C GLN A 112 8.54 -17.41 4.04
N THR A 113 8.53 -16.41 4.92
CA THR A 113 7.32 -15.79 5.44
C THR A 113 7.19 -14.38 4.88
N TRP A 114 6.02 -14.07 4.32
CA TRP A 114 5.72 -12.79 3.69
C TRP A 114 4.81 -11.95 4.58
N LEU A 115 5.13 -10.67 4.70
CA LEU A 115 4.43 -9.74 5.56
C LEU A 115 4.09 -8.46 4.80
N GLU A 116 2.96 -7.85 5.12
CA GLU A 116 2.71 -6.45 4.80
C GLU A 116 2.95 -5.62 6.08
N LYS A 117 3.66 -4.51 5.96
CA LYS A 117 3.88 -3.60 7.09
C LYS A 117 3.47 -2.19 6.73
N LYS A 118 2.90 -1.48 7.70
CA LYS A 118 2.79 -0.03 7.69
C LYS A 118 3.99 0.57 8.41
N LEU A 119 4.63 1.52 7.75
CA LEU A 119 5.61 2.43 8.31
C LEU A 119 5.05 3.85 8.27
N SER A 120 5.43 4.67 9.23
CA SER A 120 5.07 6.08 9.27
C SER A 120 6.32 6.91 9.55
N TRP A 121 6.40 8.09 8.94
CA TRP A 121 7.45 9.04 9.33
C TRP A 121 7.18 9.57 10.74
N VAL A 122 8.09 9.28 11.65
CA VAL A 122 8.09 9.77 13.03
C VAL A 122 9.45 10.40 13.29
N SER A 123 9.46 11.70 13.57
CA SER A 123 10.70 12.46 13.83
C SER A 123 11.78 12.28 12.75
N GLY A 124 11.38 12.22 11.48
CA GLY A 124 12.29 12.10 10.34
C GLY A 124 12.82 10.69 10.08
N GLN A 125 12.22 9.65 10.68
CA GLN A 125 12.55 8.24 10.41
C GLN A 125 11.27 7.45 10.07
N LEU A 126 11.36 6.47 9.18
CA LEU A 126 10.27 5.52 8.96
C LEU A 126 10.25 4.49 10.10
N VAL A 127 9.18 4.50 10.89
CA VAL A 127 8.99 3.59 12.02
C VAL A 127 7.82 2.66 11.71
N THR A 128 8.03 1.35 11.88
CA THR A 128 6.96 0.36 11.76
C THR A 128 5.87 0.61 12.79
N GLN A 129 4.63 0.78 12.33
CA GLN A 129 3.45 0.97 13.16
C GLN A 129 2.74 -0.36 13.43
N TRP A 130 2.61 -1.18 12.39
CA TRP A 130 2.07 -2.52 12.50
C TRP A 130 2.68 -3.44 11.44
N SER A 131 2.55 -4.75 11.67
CA SER A 131 2.99 -5.80 10.77
C SER A 131 1.91 -6.87 10.70
N PHE A 132 1.56 -7.28 9.48
CA PHE A 132 0.66 -8.40 9.22
C PHE A 132 1.42 -9.51 8.51
N GLN A 133 1.43 -10.70 9.10
CA GLN A 133 2.00 -11.88 8.47
C GLN A 133 0.92 -12.58 7.64
N SER A 134 1.18 -12.74 6.34
CA SER A 134 0.30 -13.51 5.47
C SER A 134 0.64 -15.00 5.48
N ASP A 135 -0.36 -15.83 5.18
CA ASP A 135 -0.19 -17.24 4.85
C ASP A 135 0.07 -17.47 3.34
N TRP A 136 0.16 -16.41 2.54
CA TRP A 136 0.54 -16.47 1.14
C TRP A 136 1.90 -17.15 0.96
N LYS A 137 2.00 -17.93 -0.12
CA LYS A 137 3.23 -18.55 -0.58
C LYS A 137 3.42 -18.29 -2.05
N PRO A 138 4.67 -18.10 -2.51
CA PRO A 138 4.95 -18.05 -3.94
C PRO A 138 4.57 -19.37 -4.58
N VAL A 139 4.25 -19.33 -5.88
CA VAL A 139 4.17 -20.54 -6.69
C VAL A 139 5.50 -21.31 -6.54
N PRO A 140 5.49 -22.64 -6.32
CA PRO A 140 6.72 -23.41 -6.24
C PRO A 140 7.60 -23.23 -7.48
N PHE A 141 8.91 -23.19 -7.26
CA PHE A 141 9.89 -23.08 -8.34
C PHE A 141 9.75 -24.22 -9.36
N GLY A 142 10.03 -23.92 -10.62
CA GLY A 142 10.01 -24.86 -11.73
C GLY A 142 9.02 -24.44 -12.82
N SER A 143 7.81 -24.02 -12.46
CA SER A 143 6.89 -23.37 -13.41
C SER A 143 7.32 -21.92 -13.65
N PRO A 144 7.41 -21.06 -12.62
CA PRO A 144 8.21 -19.85 -12.72
C PRO A 144 9.68 -20.17 -12.40
N GLN A 145 10.57 -19.40 -13.02
CA GLN A 145 12.01 -19.43 -12.73
C GLN A 145 12.44 -18.20 -11.90
N TRP A 146 11.46 -17.47 -11.35
CA TRP A 146 11.61 -16.28 -10.52
C TRP A 146 10.50 -16.26 -9.45
N GLU A 147 10.77 -15.67 -8.29
CA GLU A 147 9.79 -15.52 -7.23
C GLU A 147 8.66 -14.59 -7.69
N PRO A 148 7.39 -15.05 -7.68
CA PRO A 148 6.24 -14.21 -7.96
C PRO A 148 6.10 -13.06 -6.97
N VAL A 149 5.37 -12.02 -7.39
CA VAL A 149 5.19 -10.81 -6.58
C VAL A 149 4.13 -10.99 -5.50
N PHE A 150 4.45 -10.59 -4.26
CA PHE A 150 3.50 -10.36 -3.18
C PHE A 150 3.23 -8.85 -3.08
N HIS A 151 2.11 -8.38 -3.65
CA HIS A 151 1.87 -6.94 -3.75
C HIS A 151 0.48 -6.55 -3.27
N ALA A 152 0.44 -5.77 -2.20
CA ALA A 152 -0.79 -5.24 -1.64
C ALA A 152 -1.37 -4.08 -2.48
N ALA A 153 -2.60 -3.67 -2.16
CA ALA A 153 -3.24 -2.46 -2.68
C ALA A 153 -3.96 -1.69 -1.56
N LEU A 154 -3.95 -0.37 -1.63
CA LEU A 154 -4.70 0.52 -0.74
C LEU A 154 -6.01 0.93 -1.42
N ALA A 155 -7.14 0.74 -0.73
CA ALA A 155 -8.41 1.31 -1.17
C ALA A 155 -9.29 1.69 0.03
N GLY A 156 -9.77 2.94 0.03
CA GLY A 156 -10.48 3.53 1.17
C GLY A 156 -9.64 3.47 2.46
N ASN A 157 -10.23 2.98 3.55
CA ASN A 157 -9.55 2.81 4.84
C ASN A 157 -8.94 1.41 5.02
N ALA A 158 -8.64 0.70 3.93
CA ALA A 158 -8.14 -0.66 3.99
C ALA A 158 -6.85 -0.88 3.21
N VAL A 159 -6.13 -1.94 3.60
CA VAL A 159 -5.04 -2.56 2.84
C VAL A 159 -5.51 -3.95 2.42
N TYR A 160 -5.41 -4.26 1.13
CA TYR A 160 -5.72 -5.57 0.60
C TYR A 160 -4.42 -6.32 0.35
N VAL A 161 -4.27 -7.49 0.95
CA VAL A 161 -3.00 -8.23 1.01
C VAL A 161 -3.22 -9.64 0.45
N PRO A 162 -2.34 -10.16 -0.42
CA PRO A 162 -2.38 -11.54 -0.87
C PRO A 162 -2.45 -12.53 0.30
N GLY A 163 -3.26 -13.57 0.17
CA GLY A 163 -3.35 -14.71 1.10
C GLY A 163 -3.14 -16.04 0.38
N GLY A 164 -3.02 -17.13 1.14
CA GLY A 164 -2.91 -18.49 0.62
C GLY A 164 -4.16 -18.93 -0.16
N GLY A 165 -4.01 -19.89 -1.08
CA GLY A 165 -5.13 -20.42 -1.88
C GLY A 165 -5.73 -19.41 -2.87
N GLY A 166 -4.98 -18.37 -3.26
CA GLY A 166 -5.48 -17.28 -4.09
C GLY A 166 -6.48 -16.35 -3.38
N SER A 167 -6.48 -16.37 -2.05
CA SER A 167 -7.33 -15.49 -1.24
C SER A 167 -6.75 -14.09 -1.07
N VAL A 168 -7.54 -13.18 -0.51
CA VAL A 168 -7.15 -11.80 -0.21
C VAL A 168 -7.60 -11.43 1.20
N TYR A 169 -6.68 -10.94 2.03
CA TYR A 169 -7.03 -10.31 3.30
C TYR A 169 -7.37 -8.85 3.10
N LYS A 170 -8.38 -8.37 3.82
CA LYS A 170 -8.67 -6.96 3.98
C LYS A 170 -8.31 -6.55 5.39
N LEU A 171 -7.34 -5.66 5.52
CA LEU A 171 -6.85 -5.14 6.79
C LEU A 171 -7.38 -3.73 7.01
N ASP A 172 -7.60 -3.37 8.27
CA ASP A 172 -7.78 -1.99 8.68
C ASP A 172 -6.46 -1.24 8.50
N LYS A 173 -6.49 -0.15 7.73
CA LYS A 173 -5.28 0.60 7.36
C LYS A 173 -4.57 1.24 8.57
N ALA A 174 -5.31 1.60 9.61
CA ALA A 174 -4.75 2.25 10.79
C ALA A 174 -4.06 1.25 11.73
N THR A 175 -4.64 0.06 11.90
CA THR A 175 -4.26 -0.89 12.96
C THR A 175 -3.62 -2.18 12.45
N GLY A 176 -3.79 -2.52 11.16
CA GLY A 176 -3.37 -3.81 10.59
C GLY A 176 -4.29 -4.98 10.99
N ALA A 177 -5.41 -4.71 11.68
CA ALA A 177 -6.36 -5.75 12.08
C ALA A 177 -7.09 -6.33 10.86
N VAL A 178 -7.31 -7.65 10.86
CA VAL A 178 -8.09 -8.31 9.79
C VAL A 178 -9.56 -7.91 9.90
N LEU A 179 -10.08 -7.25 8.87
CA LEU A 179 -11.48 -6.88 8.74
C LEU A 179 -12.28 -7.94 7.96
N ALA A 180 -11.65 -8.56 6.97
CA ALA A 180 -12.24 -9.65 6.19
C ALA A 180 -11.16 -10.52 5.55
N HIS A 181 -11.56 -11.72 5.14
CA HIS A 181 -10.76 -12.64 4.34
C HIS A 181 -11.63 -13.14 3.19
N TYR A 182 -11.26 -12.78 1.97
CA TYR A 182 -11.97 -13.15 0.74
C TYR A 182 -11.30 -14.38 0.14
N ASN A 183 -12.00 -15.50 0.18
CA ASN A 183 -11.54 -16.75 -0.41
C ASN A 183 -12.56 -17.29 -1.43
N PRO A 184 -12.64 -16.69 -2.63
CA PRO A 184 -13.63 -17.07 -3.64
C PRO A 184 -13.33 -18.43 -4.29
N LEU A 185 -12.09 -18.92 -4.17
CA LEU A 185 -11.60 -20.13 -4.83
C LEU A 185 -11.58 -21.35 -3.88
N GLY A 186 -11.87 -21.15 -2.59
CA GLY A 186 -11.99 -22.22 -1.60
C GLY A 186 -10.64 -22.64 -1.00
N GLY A 187 -10.57 -23.85 -0.45
CA GLY A 187 -9.42 -24.33 0.33
C GLY A 187 -8.31 -25.02 -0.46
N ASP A 188 -8.26 -24.91 -1.79
CA ASP A 188 -7.22 -25.56 -2.59
C ASP A 188 -5.88 -24.84 -2.41
N THR A 189 -4.91 -25.56 -1.84
CA THR A 189 -3.58 -25.03 -1.55
C THR A 189 -2.68 -24.92 -2.80
N ASN A 190 -3.14 -25.37 -3.97
CA ASN A 190 -2.42 -25.26 -5.24
C ASN A 190 -2.87 -24.05 -6.07
N ILE A 191 -3.69 -23.18 -5.51
CA ILE A 191 -4.09 -21.92 -6.12
C ILE A 191 -3.27 -20.79 -5.52
N PHE A 192 -2.69 -19.97 -6.39
CA PHE A 192 -1.78 -18.91 -6.01
C PHE A 192 -2.21 -17.59 -6.64
N LEU A 193 -2.15 -16.51 -5.86
CA LEU A 193 -2.19 -15.17 -6.41
C LEU A 193 -0.77 -14.80 -6.84
N CYS A 194 -0.57 -14.60 -8.15
CA CYS A 194 0.76 -14.45 -8.76
C CYS A 194 1.06 -13.04 -9.28
N GLY A 195 0.18 -12.07 -9.04
CA GLY A 195 0.27 -10.72 -9.57
C GLY A 195 -0.24 -9.67 -8.59
N PRO A 196 -0.04 -8.38 -8.89
CA PRO A 196 -0.43 -7.31 -8.00
C PRO A 196 -1.94 -7.23 -7.85
N LEU A 197 -2.38 -6.94 -6.62
CA LEU A 197 -3.74 -6.47 -6.40
C LEU A 197 -3.88 -5.04 -6.95
N THR A 198 -4.98 -4.78 -7.63
CA THR A 198 -5.33 -3.45 -8.17
C THR A 198 -6.69 -3.05 -7.66
N ALA A 199 -6.94 -1.75 -7.57
CA ALA A 199 -8.22 -1.19 -7.18
C ALA A 199 -8.73 -0.20 -8.23
N ASP A 200 -10.02 -0.23 -8.53
CA ASP A 200 -10.66 0.82 -9.33
C ASP A 200 -10.94 2.09 -8.49
N SER A 201 -11.46 3.14 -9.12
CA SER A 201 -11.79 4.40 -8.43
C SER A 201 -12.92 4.29 -7.40
N ALA A 202 -13.71 3.23 -7.44
CA ALA A 202 -14.73 2.92 -6.44
C ALA A 202 -14.18 2.06 -5.29
N GLY A 203 -12.92 1.62 -5.37
CA GLY A 203 -12.26 0.76 -4.40
C GLY A 203 -12.64 -0.71 -4.53
N ASN A 204 -13.14 -1.13 -5.69
CA ASN A 204 -13.29 -2.55 -6.02
C ASN A 204 -11.92 -3.14 -6.33
N ILE A 205 -11.66 -4.33 -5.82
CA ILE A 205 -10.41 -5.09 -6.00
C ILE A 205 -10.61 -6.17 -7.04
#